data_AF-A0A6I5N4A9-F1
#
_entry.id   AF-A0A6I5N4A9-F1
#
_cell.length_a   1.000
_cell.length_b   1.000
_cell.length_c   1.000
_cell.angle_alpha   90.00
_cell.angle_beta   90.00
_cell.angle_gamma   90.00
#
_symmetry.space_group_name_H-M   'P 1'
#
loop_
_entity.id
_entity.type
_entity.pdbx_description
1 polymer ?
#
loop_
_entity_poly.entity_id
_entity_poly.type
_entity_poly.pdbx_seq_one_letter_code
_entity_poly.pdbx_strand_id
1 'polypeptide(L)'
;MTNFMNPQKIIWGMAAMTAAALAPVPALAATMYTADLDTLNADFGSTASGFATLTLDQPSEFIRTIRVQMTVTGLEDTTSFGGVHVAHIHGQFAGNATRPLFDQGNGPFFEGTGGTPVDSVVPTLANDDVDGDGYLNFIEGRPAYGPVVLNLSSEQQPAPPAGVPPLTQFLTRVGAGEINPAELFPSGTELNLDTTYTFDLSDPDQARQFNNIGPLEKREIVAHGLTVPAAISDPIDAVVAANGGGAPTGVPLGDGRVFRITAPVAAGTIRLVEDNNGESVPEPVSMSLLSASVLAAALGITRRRQTA
;
A
#
# COMPACT_ATOMS: atom_id res chain seq x y z
N MET A 1 -14.04 28.12 -86.84
CA MET A 1 -14.86 27.93 -85.64
C MET A 1 -14.11 26.99 -84.71
N THR A 2 -13.40 27.59 -83.76
CA THR A 2 -12.50 26.95 -82.80
C THR A 2 -13.28 26.57 -81.54
N ASN A 3 -13.44 25.27 -81.28
CA ASN A 3 -14.00 24.78 -80.02
C ASN A 3 -12.87 24.51 -79.02
N PHE A 4 -12.83 25.31 -77.96
CA PHE A 4 -12.02 25.07 -76.76
C PHE A 4 -12.70 23.99 -75.90
N MET A 5 -12.02 22.87 -75.64
CA MET A 5 -12.37 21.94 -74.57
C MET A 5 -11.62 22.31 -73.29
N ASN A 6 -12.37 22.47 -72.21
CA ASN A 6 -11.91 22.84 -70.87
C ASN A 6 -11.49 21.59 -70.06
N PRO A 7 -10.26 21.49 -69.53
CA PRO A 7 -9.83 20.36 -68.71
C PRO A 7 -9.86 20.74 -67.22
N GLN A 8 -11.01 20.53 -66.56
CA GLN A 8 -11.08 20.56 -65.09
C GLN A 8 -12.07 19.50 -64.58
N LYS A 9 -11.60 18.25 -64.48
CA LYS A 9 -12.19 17.23 -63.61
C LYS A 9 -11.07 16.33 -63.07
N ILE A 10 -10.40 16.79 -62.02
CA ILE A 10 -9.44 16.00 -61.24
C ILE A 10 -9.94 15.98 -59.79
N ILE A 11 -10.52 14.83 -59.44
CA ILE A 11 -10.37 14.07 -58.19
C ILE A 11 -10.50 14.88 -56.88
N TRP A 12 -11.71 14.88 -56.32
CA TRP A 12 -11.91 15.01 -54.87
C TRP A 12 -12.20 13.62 -54.30
N GLY A 13 -11.14 12.93 -53.87
CA GLY A 13 -11.26 11.71 -53.08
C GLY A 13 -11.68 12.07 -51.67
N MET A 14 -12.90 11.67 -51.27
CA MET A 14 -13.40 11.82 -49.91
C MET A 14 -12.56 10.98 -48.95
N ALA A 15 -11.72 11.63 -48.15
CA ALA A 15 -11.21 11.06 -46.92
C ALA A 15 -12.35 11.07 -45.89
N ALA A 16 -13.16 10.01 -45.88
CA ALA A 16 -14.04 9.72 -44.77
C ALA A 16 -13.18 9.23 -43.60
N MET A 17 -12.65 10.17 -42.80
CA MET A 17 -12.14 9.85 -41.48
C MET A 17 -13.34 9.47 -40.61
N THR A 18 -13.56 8.16 -40.46
CA THR A 18 -14.43 7.59 -39.45
C THR A 18 -13.81 7.89 -38.09
N ALA A 19 -14.19 9.02 -37.48
CA ALA A 19 -13.95 9.25 -36.07
C ALA A 19 -14.82 8.24 -35.31
N ALA A 20 -14.25 7.08 -34.99
CA ALA A 20 -14.85 6.18 -34.02
C ALA A 20 -14.87 6.94 -32.69
N ALA A 21 -16.06 7.44 -32.31
CA ALA A 21 -16.29 8.01 -31.00
C ALA A 21 -16.00 6.90 -29.97
N LEU A 22 -14.86 6.98 -29.29
CA LEU A 22 -14.58 6.18 -28.11
C LEU A 22 -15.63 6.60 -27.07
N ALA A 23 -16.66 5.77 -26.90
CA ALA A 23 -17.58 5.93 -25.79
C ALA A 23 -16.76 5.84 -24.49
N PRO A 24 -16.96 6.74 -23.52
CA PRO A 24 -16.29 6.62 -22.24
C PRO A 24 -16.68 5.28 -21.60
N VAL A 25 -15.67 4.47 -21.29
CA VAL A 25 -15.88 3.28 -20.45
C VAL A 25 -16.28 3.81 -19.07
N PRO A 26 -17.44 3.43 -18.52
CA PRO A 26 -17.82 3.87 -17.19
C PRO A 26 -16.74 3.39 -16.20
N ALA A 27 -16.21 4.32 -15.40
CA ALA A 27 -15.39 3.95 -14.26
C ALA A 27 -16.25 3.07 -13.33
N LEU A 28 -15.66 1.99 -12.80
CA LEU A 28 -16.33 1.22 -11.76
C LEU A 28 -16.32 2.07 -10.49
N ALA A 29 -17.43 2.08 -9.75
CA ALA A 29 -17.50 2.78 -8.48
C ALA A 29 -16.40 2.26 -7.54
N ALA A 30 -15.69 3.19 -6.90
CA ALA A 30 -14.64 2.84 -5.96
C ALA A 30 -15.22 2.06 -4.75
N THR A 31 -14.47 1.06 -4.27
CA THR A 31 -14.82 0.29 -3.08
C THR A 31 -14.13 0.88 -1.86
N MET A 32 -14.86 1.10 -0.77
CA MET A 32 -14.31 1.66 0.46
C MET A 32 -14.18 0.61 1.56
N TYR A 33 -13.10 0.72 2.32
CA TYR A 33 -12.80 -0.11 3.48
C TYR A 33 -12.38 0.76 4.66
N THR A 34 -12.54 0.24 5.87
CA THR A 34 -12.06 0.86 7.11
C THR A 34 -11.28 -0.12 7.96
N ALA A 35 -10.43 0.41 8.84
CA ALA A 35 -9.83 -0.35 9.95
C ALA A 35 -9.76 0.55 11.18
N ASP A 36 -10.31 0.08 12.29
CA ASP A 36 -10.07 0.65 13.61
C ASP A 36 -8.80 -0.02 14.17
N LEU A 37 -7.79 0.77 14.55
CA LEU A 37 -6.52 0.25 15.07
C LEU A 37 -6.54 0.30 16.60
N ASP A 38 -6.69 -0.87 17.21
CA ASP A 38 -6.67 -1.06 18.65
C ASP A 38 -5.24 -1.17 19.17
N THR A 39 -5.02 -0.68 20.40
CA THR A 39 -3.71 -0.71 21.05
C THR A 39 -3.22 -2.14 21.29
N LEU A 40 -1.96 -2.39 20.95
CA LEU A 40 -1.20 -3.59 21.31
C LEU A 40 -0.10 -3.22 22.29
N ASN A 41 0.35 -4.18 23.11
CA ASN A 41 1.44 -4.00 24.08
C ASN A 41 1.22 -2.85 25.09
N ALA A 42 -0.02 -2.66 25.55
CA ALA A 42 -0.37 -1.62 26.51
C ALA A 42 0.38 -1.75 27.85
N ASP A 43 0.62 -2.98 28.32
CA ASP A 43 1.37 -3.25 29.55
C ASP A 43 2.85 -2.86 29.44
N PHE A 44 3.36 -2.65 28.22
CA PHE A 44 4.70 -2.16 27.93
C PHE A 44 4.73 -0.67 27.59
N GLY A 45 3.63 0.04 27.84
CA GLY A 45 3.53 1.50 27.72
C GLY A 45 3.08 2.00 26.36
N SER A 46 2.67 1.12 25.45
CA SER A 46 2.00 1.56 24.22
C SER A 46 0.66 2.21 24.56
N THR A 47 0.43 3.39 23.99
CA THR A 47 -0.88 4.06 23.99
C THR A 47 -1.41 4.25 22.58
N ALA A 48 -0.78 3.60 21.61
CA ALA A 48 -1.04 3.84 20.21
C ALA A 48 -2.42 3.32 19.82
N SER A 49 -3.19 4.14 19.11
CA SER A 49 -4.48 3.74 18.54
C SER A 49 -4.79 4.63 17.34
N GLY A 50 -5.70 4.21 16.48
CA GLY A 50 -5.95 4.96 15.26
C GLY A 50 -7.11 4.46 14.42
N PHE A 51 -7.19 5.01 13.22
CA PHE A 51 -8.18 4.66 12.22
C PHE A 51 -7.59 4.81 10.82
N ALA A 52 -8.02 3.95 9.90
CA ALA A 52 -7.68 4.03 8.50
C ALA A 52 -8.92 3.87 7.61
N THR A 53 -8.95 4.62 6.51
CA THR A 53 -9.85 4.41 5.37
C THR A 53 -9.03 4.03 4.16
N LEU A 54 -9.49 3.02 3.41
CA LEU A 54 -8.90 2.61 2.16
C LEU A 54 -9.92 2.74 1.05
N THR A 55 -9.53 3.35 -0.06
CA THR A 55 -10.34 3.40 -1.28
C THR A 55 -9.64 2.61 -2.37
N LEU A 56 -10.25 1.51 -2.79
CA LEU A 56 -9.83 0.71 -3.94
C LEU A 56 -10.58 1.19 -5.18
N ASP A 57 -9.83 1.65 -6.18
CA ASP A 57 -10.38 2.13 -7.45
C ASP A 57 -9.72 1.38 -8.63
N GLN A 58 -10.46 1.34 -9.75
CA GLN A 58 -10.07 0.73 -11.02
C GLN A 58 -10.22 1.76 -12.15
N PRO A 59 -9.26 2.69 -12.31
CA PRO A 59 -9.35 3.74 -13.33
C PRO A 59 -9.34 3.21 -14.76
N SER A 60 -8.78 2.02 -14.98
CA SER A 60 -8.77 1.34 -16.28
C SER A 60 -8.67 -0.17 -16.11
N GLU A 61 -8.71 -0.93 -17.21
CA GLU A 61 -8.48 -2.38 -17.21
C GLU A 61 -7.15 -2.76 -16.54
N PHE A 62 -6.10 -1.98 -16.77
CA PHE A 62 -4.74 -2.27 -16.34
C PHE A 62 -4.28 -1.48 -15.13
N ILE A 63 -5.02 -0.47 -14.67
CA ILE A 63 -4.62 0.33 -13.51
C ILE A 63 -5.50 -0.02 -12.31
N ARG A 64 -4.87 -0.23 -11.17
CA ARG A 64 -5.54 -0.28 -9.85
C ARG A 64 -4.92 0.77 -8.95
N THR A 65 -5.74 1.39 -8.11
CA THR A 65 -5.26 2.33 -7.12
C THR A 65 -5.84 1.97 -5.75
N ILE A 66 -5.01 2.09 -4.72
CA ILE A 66 -5.43 1.99 -3.32
C ILE A 66 -5.00 3.30 -2.66
N ARG A 67 -5.95 4.16 -2.33
CA ARG A 67 -5.67 5.31 -1.46
C ARG A 67 -5.81 4.88 -0.02
N VAL A 68 -4.77 5.09 0.78
CA VAL A 68 -4.77 4.83 2.22
C VAL A 68 -4.70 6.17 2.93
N GLN A 69 -5.73 6.47 3.72
CA GLN A 69 -5.73 7.59 4.65
C GLN A 69 -5.76 7.01 6.05
N MET A 70 -4.73 7.30 6.85
CA MET A 70 -4.56 6.69 8.17
C MET A 70 -4.05 7.73 9.16
N THR A 71 -4.64 7.71 10.36
CA THR A 71 -4.15 8.49 11.50
C THR A 71 -3.98 7.54 12.67
N VAL A 72 -2.75 7.47 13.19
CA VAL A 72 -2.39 6.80 14.45
C VAL A 72 -1.85 7.84 15.40
N THR A 73 -2.32 7.84 16.63
CA THR A 73 -1.89 8.76 17.70
C THR A 73 -1.41 7.95 18.89
N GLY A 74 -0.74 8.60 19.85
CA GLY A 74 -0.25 7.93 21.06
C GLY A 74 1.00 7.08 20.82
N LEU A 75 1.74 7.37 19.74
CA LEU A 75 3.06 6.82 19.47
C LEU A 75 4.10 7.45 20.42
N GLU A 76 5.20 6.74 20.66
CA GLU A 76 6.34 7.27 21.40
C GLU A 76 7.03 8.39 20.59
N ASP A 77 7.53 9.45 21.23
CA ASP A 77 8.38 10.41 20.51
C ASP A 77 9.81 9.87 20.39
N THR A 78 10.15 9.40 19.20
CA THR A 78 11.45 8.79 18.89
C THR A 78 12.46 9.78 18.32
N THR A 79 12.10 11.07 18.19
CA THR A 79 12.93 12.12 17.56
C THR A 79 14.29 12.25 18.25
N SER A 80 14.34 12.09 19.57
CA SER A 80 15.56 12.29 20.37
C SER A 80 16.66 11.24 20.13
N PHE A 81 16.29 10.07 19.61
CA PHE A 81 17.22 8.95 19.34
C PHE A 81 17.15 8.44 17.90
N GLY A 82 16.40 9.11 17.02
CA GLY A 82 16.34 8.79 15.59
C GLY A 82 15.55 7.53 15.25
N GLY A 83 14.68 7.04 16.14
CA GLY A 83 13.74 5.97 15.81
C GLY A 83 12.67 6.45 14.82
N VAL A 84 11.96 5.51 14.20
CA VAL A 84 10.80 5.80 13.33
C VAL A 84 9.69 4.79 13.60
N HIS A 85 8.44 5.19 13.37
CA HIS A 85 7.27 4.31 13.41
C HIS A 85 6.91 3.83 12.01
N VAL A 86 6.92 2.52 11.81
CA VAL A 86 6.55 1.91 10.53
C VAL A 86 5.14 1.36 10.61
N ALA A 87 4.43 1.39 9.49
CA ALA A 87 3.13 0.75 9.36
C ALA A 87 3.08 -0.07 8.08
N HIS A 88 2.29 -1.15 8.13
CA HIS A 88 2.20 -2.11 7.03
C HIS A 88 0.77 -2.62 6.88
N ILE A 89 0.44 -3.06 5.66
CA ILE A 89 -0.61 -4.07 5.48
C ILE A 89 0.05 -5.44 5.57
N HIS A 90 -0.48 -6.28 6.47
CA HIS A 90 -0.14 -7.68 6.56
C HIS A 90 -1.20 -8.55 5.88
N GLY A 91 -0.79 -9.70 5.36
CA GLY A 91 -1.69 -10.61 4.64
C GLY A 91 -1.28 -12.06 4.78
N GLN A 92 -2.20 -12.90 5.26
CA GLN A 92 -1.95 -14.32 5.42
C GLN A 92 -2.26 -15.10 4.13
N PHE A 93 -1.48 -16.14 3.89
CA PHE A 93 -1.60 -17.00 2.71
C PHE A 93 -1.83 -18.46 3.10
N ALA A 94 -2.56 -19.19 2.26
CA ALA A 94 -2.78 -20.61 2.45
C ALA A 94 -1.45 -21.36 2.59
N GLY A 95 -1.32 -22.13 3.68
CA GLY A 95 -0.10 -22.89 4.01
C GLY A 95 1.02 -22.07 4.68
N ASN A 96 0.90 -20.74 4.83
CA ASN A 96 1.95 -19.94 5.46
C ASN A 96 2.11 -20.27 6.95
N ALA A 97 1.01 -20.35 7.72
CA ALA A 97 1.04 -20.66 9.15
C ALA A 97 1.74 -21.99 9.50
N THR A 98 1.82 -22.93 8.54
CA THR A 98 2.49 -24.22 8.73
C THR A 98 3.97 -24.22 8.35
N ARG A 99 4.49 -23.11 7.81
CA ARG A 99 5.92 -22.97 7.46
C ARG A 99 6.76 -22.75 8.72
N PRO A 100 8.07 -23.04 8.70
CA PRO A 100 8.98 -22.62 9.75
C PRO A 100 8.83 -21.13 10.03
N LEU A 101 8.80 -20.73 11.30
CA LEU A 101 8.44 -19.39 11.74
C LEU A 101 9.23 -18.26 11.06
N PHE A 102 10.52 -18.47 10.85
CA PHE A 102 11.41 -17.52 10.18
C PHE A 102 11.19 -17.45 8.66
N ASP A 103 10.57 -18.47 8.07
CA ASP A 103 10.16 -18.52 6.67
C ASP A 103 8.74 -17.99 6.46
N GLN A 104 8.00 -17.62 7.51
CA GLN A 104 6.63 -17.10 7.36
C GLN A 104 6.58 -15.66 6.82
N GLY A 105 7.71 -14.96 6.85
CA GLY A 105 7.89 -13.66 6.18
C GLY A 105 8.38 -13.77 4.73
N ASN A 106 8.87 -14.94 4.33
CA ASN A 106 9.52 -15.19 3.04
C ASN A 106 8.99 -16.50 2.44
N GLY A 107 8.19 -16.44 1.39
CA GLY A 107 7.66 -17.66 0.82
C GLY A 107 7.16 -17.55 -0.61
N PRO A 108 6.71 -18.68 -1.18
CA PRO A 108 6.35 -18.78 -2.59
C PRO A 108 5.15 -17.90 -2.97
N PHE A 109 4.46 -17.32 -1.99
CA PHE A 109 3.42 -16.31 -2.19
C PHE A 109 3.95 -15.03 -2.84
N PHE A 110 5.25 -14.76 -2.81
CA PHE A 110 5.85 -13.63 -3.54
C PHE A 110 6.36 -14.00 -4.94
N GLU A 111 6.06 -15.20 -5.45
CA GLU A 111 6.42 -15.64 -6.80
C GLU A 111 5.20 -15.65 -7.74
N GLY A 112 5.47 -15.75 -9.06
CA GLY A 112 4.43 -15.92 -10.08
C GLY A 112 3.34 -14.84 -10.03
N THR A 113 2.08 -15.25 -9.86
CA THR A 113 0.92 -14.37 -9.77
C THR A 113 0.60 -13.90 -8.36
N GLY A 114 1.29 -14.40 -7.33
CA GLY A 114 0.97 -14.17 -5.92
C GLY A 114 0.43 -15.42 -5.20
N GLY A 115 0.32 -15.32 -3.88
CA GLY A 115 -0.21 -16.37 -3.01
C GLY A 115 -1.74 -16.43 -2.98
N THR A 116 -2.31 -17.54 -2.52
CA THR A 116 -3.75 -17.64 -2.25
C THR A 116 -4.07 -17.04 -0.89
N PRO A 117 -4.86 -15.95 -0.83
CA PRO A 117 -5.10 -15.23 0.41
C PRO A 117 -6.08 -15.95 1.33
N VAL A 118 -5.73 -16.00 2.61
CA VAL A 118 -6.61 -16.42 3.72
C VAL A 118 -6.71 -15.28 4.72
N ASP A 119 -7.57 -15.43 5.72
CA ASP A 119 -7.83 -14.37 6.68
C ASP A 119 -6.59 -14.16 7.56
N SER A 120 -6.07 -12.93 7.56
CA SER A 120 -5.18 -12.46 8.63
C SER A 120 -5.97 -12.26 9.92
N VAL A 121 -5.33 -12.51 11.05
CA VAL A 121 -5.92 -12.29 12.37
C VAL A 121 -5.00 -11.40 13.18
N VAL A 122 -5.58 -10.36 13.78
CA VAL A 122 -4.84 -9.48 14.69
C VAL A 122 -4.38 -10.31 15.88
N PRO A 123 -3.07 -10.37 16.14
CA PRO A 123 -2.53 -11.18 17.23
C PRO A 123 -2.98 -10.68 18.60
N THR A 124 -3.05 -11.61 19.55
CA THR A 124 -3.54 -11.40 20.92
C THR A 124 -2.63 -12.10 21.92
N LEU A 125 -2.43 -11.50 23.09
CA LEU A 125 -1.65 -12.14 24.17
C LEU A 125 -2.21 -13.52 24.54
N ALA A 126 -3.53 -13.71 24.50
CA ALA A 126 -4.15 -14.97 24.89
C ALA A 126 -3.78 -16.15 23.98
N ASN A 127 -3.48 -15.90 22.71
CA ASN A 127 -3.24 -16.97 21.72
C ASN A 127 -1.81 -16.98 21.18
N ASP A 128 -1.11 -15.84 21.22
CA ASP A 128 0.11 -15.62 20.46
C ASP A 128 1.34 -15.34 21.34
N ASP A 129 1.18 -15.02 22.63
CA ASP A 129 2.30 -14.91 23.58
C ASP A 129 2.83 -16.32 23.89
N VAL A 130 3.85 -16.75 23.16
CA VAL A 130 4.33 -18.13 23.18
C VAL A 130 5.27 -18.38 24.35
N ASP A 131 6.05 -17.37 24.75
CA ASP A 131 7.02 -17.48 25.83
C ASP A 131 6.50 -16.99 27.20
N GLY A 132 5.33 -16.34 27.21
CA GLY A 132 4.58 -15.98 28.40
C GLY A 132 5.14 -14.75 29.11
N ASP A 133 5.88 -13.89 28.41
CA ASP A 133 6.45 -12.66 28.95
C ASP A 133 5.46 -11.48 28.98
N GLY A 134 4.24 -11.68 28.45
CA GLY A 134 3.18 -10.69 28.37
C GLY A 134 3.36 -9.67 27.25
N TYR A 135 4.39 -9.82 26.42
CA TYR A 135 4.74 -8.92 25.33
C TYR A 135 4.54 -9.61 23.99
N LEU A 136 3.61 -9.08 23.20
CA LEU A 136 3.42 -9.57 21.85
C LEU A 136 4.54 -9.06 20.94
N ASN A 137 5.42 -9.97 20.51
CA ASN A 137 6.49 -9.64 19.59
C ASN A 137 6.16 -10.00 18.12
N PHE A 138 7.00 -9.55 17.18
CA PHE A 138 6.74 -9.75 15.76
C PHE A 138 6.87 -11.23 15.31
N ILE A 139 7.65 -12.04 16.03
CA ILE A 139 7.84 -13.46 15.74
C ILE A 139 6.56 -14.20 16.09
N GLU A 140 5.98 -13.87 17.23
CA GLU A 140 4.71 -14.39 17.75
C GLU A 140 3.49 -13.99 16.92
N GLY A 141 3.45 -12.76 16.42
CA GLY A 141 2.32 -12.31 15.59
C GLY A 141 2.32 -12.88 14.17
N ARG A 142 3.47 -13.33 13.64
CA ARG A 142 3.61 -13.78 12.24
C ARG A 142 2.68 -14.92 11.83
N PRO A 143 2.47 -15.97 12.63
CA PRO A 143 1.52 -17.04 12.30
C PRO A 143 0.08 -16.56 12.12
N ALA A 144 -0.31 -15.49 12.82
CA ALA A 144 -1.66 -14.93 12.79
C ALA A 144 -1.83 -13.95 11.62
N TYR A 145 -0.99 -12.90 11.55
CA TYR A 145 -1.20 -11.82 10.59
C TYR A 145 -0.57 -12.02 9.20
N GLY A 146 0.45 -12.90 9.10
CA GLY A 146 1.21 -13.15 7.87
C GLY A 146 2.32 -12.15 7.51
N PRO A 147 2.98 -12.31 6.36
CA PRO A 147 4.01 -11.39 5.88
C PRO A 147 3.46 -9.98 5.60
N VAL A 148 4.38 -9.01 5.52
CA VAL A 148 4.09 -7.68 4.99
C VAL A 148 3.80 -7.77 3.49
N VAL A 149 2.64 -7.28 3.05
CA VAL A 149 2.24 -7.22 1.64
C VAL A 149 2.31 -5.80 1.06
N LEU A 150 2.28 -4.77 1.90
CA LEU A 150 2.49 -3.37 1.52
C LEU A 150 3.12 -2.58 2.67
N ASN A 151 4.17 -1.80 2.37
CA ASN A 151 4.70 -0.81 3.30
C ASN A 151 3.87 0.47 3.21
N LEU A 152 3.35 0.96 4.34
CA LEU A 152 2.53 2.17 4.41
C LEU A 152 3.42 3.39 4.72
N SER A 153 4.16 3.86 3.70
CA SER A 153 5.05 5.03 3.75
C SER A 153 4.44 6.25 3.08
N SER A 154 4.97 7.45 3.41
CA SER A 154 4.55 8.75 2.85
C SER A 154 4.48 8.80 1.32
N GLU A 155 5.31 8.00 0.66
CA GLU A 155 5.30 7.77 -0.79
C GLU A 155 5.28 6.27 -1.13
N GLN A 156 4.76 5.94 -2.32
CA GLN A 156 4.79 4.57 -2.82
C GLN A 156 6.23 4.14 -3.14
N GLN A 157 6.62 3.00 -2.59
CA GLN A 157 7.87 2.34 -2.95
C GLN A 157 7.69 1.50 -4.23
N PRO A 158 8.76 1.28 -5.02
CA PRO A 158 8.72 0.37 -6.17
C PRO A 158 8.22 -1.02 -5.76
N ALA A 159 7.49 -1.68 -6.66
CA ALA A 159 7.06 -3.06 -6.43
C ALA A 159 8.27 -4.00 -6.31
N PRO A 160 8.21 -5.01 -5.44
CA PRO A 160 9.31 -5.96 -5.31
C PRO A 160 9.34 -6.94 -6.49
N PRO A 161 10.53 -7.34 -6.96
CA PRO A 161 10.65 -8.37 -7.99
C PRO A 161 10.20 -9.74 -7.48
N ALA A 162 10.01 -10.69 -8.40
CA ALA A 162 9.49 -12.01 -8.06
C ALA A 162 10.38 -12.73 -7.02
N GLY A 163 9.74 -13.32 -6.03
CA GLY A 163 10.38 -14.01 -4.90
C GLY A 163 10.86 -13.08 -3.78
N VAL A 164 10.75 -11.76 -3.93
CA VAL A 164 11.19 -10.79 -2.92
C VAL A 164 9.98 -10.23 -2.16
N PRO A 165 9.91 -10.34 -0.83
CA PRO A 165 8.89 -9.66 -0.04
C PRO A 165 9.07 -8.13 -0.05
N PRO A 166 7.98 -7.36 0.08
CA PRO A 166 8.04 -5.90 0.23
C PRO A 166 8.94 -5.42 1.38
N LEU A 167 8.88 -6.09 2.54
CA LEU A 167 9.74 -5.73 3.68
C LEU A 167 11.22 -6.00 3.39
N THR A 168 11.54 -7.14 2.76
CA THR A 168 12.91 -7.50 2.40
C THR A 168 13.50 -6.52 1.39
N GLN A 169 12.73 -6.12 0.37
CA GLN A 169 13.17 -5.10 -0.58
C GLN A 169 13.40 -3.76 0.12
N PHE A 170 12.48 -3.34 0.99
CA PHE A 170 12.63 -2.11 1.77
C PHE A 170 13.93 -2.10 2.58
N LEU A 171 14.15 -3.13 3.40
CA LEU A 171 15.36 -3.25 4.23
C LEU A 171 16.64 -3.31 3.39
N THR A 172 16.61 -3.96 2.22
CA THR A 172 17.75 -4.00 1.29
C THR A 172 18.10 -2.59 0.81
N ARG A 173 17.10 -1.79 0.43
CA ARG A 173 17.30 -0.42 -0.05
C ARG A 173 17.76 0.53 1.04
N VAL A 174 17.25 0.37 2.27
CA VAL A 174 17.77 1.08 3.46
C VAL A 174 19.23 0.74 3.68
N GLY A 175 19.59 -0.55 3.69
CA GLY A 175 20.97 -1.00 3.89
C GLY A 175 21.93 -0.55 2.80
N ALA A 176 21.43 -0.35 1.58
CA ALA A 176 22.18 0.22 0.46
C ALA A 176 22.27 1.76 0.49
N GLY A 177 21.57 2.43 1.41
CA GLY A 177 21.50 3.89 1.48
C GLY A 177 20.70 4.54 0.34
N GLU A 178 19.88 3.76 -0.37
CA GLU A 178 19.04 4.26 -1.47
C GLU A 178 17.81 5.00 -0.98
N ILE A 179 17.38 4.72 0.25
CA ILE A 179 16.26 5.37 0.92
C ILE A 179 16.62 5.68 2.37
N ASN A 180 16.08 6.78 2.88
CA ASN A 180 16.18 7.18 4.27
C ASN A 180 14.83 6.92 4.98
N PRO A 181 14.74 5.97 5.92
CA PRO A 181 13.49 5.69 6.64
C PRO A 181 12.87 6.92 7.30
N ALA A 182 13.67 7.86 7.80
CA ALA A 182 13.18 9.06 8.46
C ALA A 182 12.48 10.06 7.51
N GLU A 183 12.61 9.88 6.19
CA GLU A 183 11.86 10.65 5.19
C GLU A 183 10.52 10.00 4.83
N LEU A 184 10.40 8.69 5.10
CA LEU A 184 9.27 7.86 4.72
C LEU A 184 8.28 7.61 5.86
N PHE A 185 8.78 7.71 7.10
CA PHE A 185 8.07 7.35 8.31
C PHE A 185 8.25 8.42 9.39
N PRO A 186 7.22 8.65 10.23
CA PRO A 186 7.31 9.64 11.29
C PRO A 186 8.21 9.16 12.45
N SER A 187 8.81 10.11 13.14
CA SER A 187 9.53 9.92 14.42
C SER A 187 8.81 10.56 15.62
N GLY A 188 7.62 11.12 15.41
CA GLY A 188 6.85 11.80 16.45
C GLY A 188 5.71 10.94 16.99
N THR A 189 4.86 11.58 17.78
CA THR A 189 3.75 10.92 18.50
C THR A 189 2.54 10.56 17.62
N GLU A 190 2.59 10.89 16.33
CA GLU A 190 1.51 10.66 15.37
C GLU A 190 2.06 10.12 14.04
N LEU A 191 1.28 9.24 13.41
CA LEU A 191 1.45 8.82 12.03
C LEU A 191 0.20 9.25 11.26
N ASN A 192 0.37 10.26 10.41
CA ASN A 192 -0.66 10.74 9.48
C ASN A 192 -0.23 10.38 8.05
N LEU A 193 -1.02 9.57 7.37
CA LEU A 193 -0.78 9.08 6.03
C LEU A 193 -1.96 9.47 5.13
N ASP A 194 -1.66 9.96 3.92
CA ASP A 194 -2.62 10.10 2.83
C ASP A 194 -1.86 9.82 1.52
N THR A 195 -1.77 8.54 1.18
CA THR A 195 -0.93 8.07 0.07
C THR A 195 -1.75 7.21 -0.86
N THR A 196 -1.62 7.48 -2.16
CA THR A 196 -2.24 6.66 -3.22
C THR A 196 -1.19 5.73 -3.83
N TYR A 197 -1.40 4.43 -3.65
CA TYR A 197 -0.60 3.38 -4.27
C TYR A 197 -1.23 3.03 -5.62
N THR A 198 -0.47 3.12 -6.70
CA THR A 198 -0.90 2.83 -8.07
C THR A 198 -0.18 1.58 -8.57
N PHE A 199 -0.93 0.65 -9.14
CA PHE A 199 -0.42 -0.60 -9.69
C PHE A 199 -0.80 -0.70 -11.17
N ASP A 200 0.23 -0.80 -12.01
CA ASP A 200 0.09 -1.17 -13.41
C ASP A 200 0.08 -2.70 -13.53
N LEU A 201 -1.09 -3.27 -13.79
CA LEU A 201 -1.29 -4.72 -13.92
C LEU A 201 -0.67 -5.31 -15.20
N SER A 202 -0.17 -4.47 -16.12
CA SER A 202 0.63 -4.95 -17.26
C SER A 202 2.09 -5.25 -16.85
N ASP A 203 2.56 -4.65 -15.75
CA ASP A 203 3.82 -4.98 -15.11
C ASP A 203 3.62 -6.19 -14.18
N PRO A 204 4.35 -7.30 -14.39
CA PRO A 204 4.15 -8.53 -13.62
C PRO A 204 4.49 -8.38 -12.12
N ASP A 205 5.39 -7.47 -11.75
CA ASP A 205 5.77 -7.25 -10.36
C ASP A 205 4.72 -6.44 -9.62
N GLN A 206 4.19 -5.40 -10.26
CA GLN A 206 3.08 -4.62 -9.72
C GLN A 206 1.78 -5.42 -9.66
N ALA A 207 1.47 -6.20 -10.71
CA ALA A 207 0.33 -7.10 -10.73
C ALA A 207 0.39 -8.13 -9.58
N ARG A 208 1.56 -8.74 -9.35
CA ARG A 208 1.76 -9.68 -8.25
C ARG A 208 1.62 -9.01 -6.89
N GLN A 209 2.20 -7.82 -6.70
CA GLN A 209 2.06 -7.10 -5.44
C GLN A 209 0.58 -6.78 -5.16
N PHE A 210 -0.15 -6.27 -6.15
CA PHE A 210 -1.58 -6.01 -6.02
C PHE A 210 -2.39 -7.27 -5.68
N ASN A 211 -2.11 -8.40 -6.35
CA ASN A 211 -2.76 -9.67 -6.07
C ASN A 211 -2.50 -10.17 -4.64
N ASN A 212 -1.32 -9.91 -4.09
CA ASN A 212 -0.98 -10.25 -2.71
C ASN A 212 -1.66 -9.33 -1.68
N ILE A 213 -1.97 -8.08 -2.06
CA ILE A 213 -2.75 -7.17 -1.22
C ILE A 213 -4.22 -7.62 -1.17
N GLY A 214 -4.80 -8.03 -2.30
CA GLY A 214 -6.20 -8.42 -2.39
C GLY A 214 -6.54 -9.84 -1.92
N PRO A 215 -7.78 -10.10 -1.47
CA PRO A 215 -8.81 -9.13 -1.17
C PRO A 215 -8.51 -8.40 0.15
N LEU A 216 -8.87 -7.11 0.24
CA LEU A 216 -8.49 -6.24 1.35
C LEU A 216 -9.17 -6.63 2.67
N GLU A 217 -10.40 -7.15 2.64
CA GLU A 217 -11.13 -7.60 3.83
C GLU A 217 -10.51 -8.82 4.54
N LYS A 218 -9.48 -9.42 3.94
CA LYS A 218 -8.69 -10.51 4.54
C LYS A 218 -7.34 -10.04 5.08
N ARG A 219 -7.18 -8.74 5.26
CA ARG A 219 -5.93 -8.11 5.65
C ARG A 219 -6.09 -7.33 6.95
N GLU A 220 -4.97 -6.97 7.50
CA GLU A 220 -4.90 -6.06 8.64
C GLU A 220 -3.84 -4.99 8.41
N ILE A 221 -3.99 -3.91 9.17
CA ILE A 221 -2.99 -2.85 9.28
C ILE A 221 -2.33 -2.98 10.63
N VAL A 222 -1.00 -2.89 10.67
CA VAL A 222 -0.21 -2.90 11.90
C VAL A 222 0.73 -1.72 11.90
N ALA A 223 0.73 -0.95 12.98
CA ALA A 223 1.71 0.08 13.29
C ALA A 223 2.71 -0.46 14.32
N HIS A 224 3.98 -0.08 14.17
CA HIS A 224 5.08 -0.58 14.99
C HIS A 224 5.98 0.54 15.53
N GLY A 225 6.84 0.17 16.48
CA GLY A 225 7.85 1.03 17.07
C GLY A 225 7.53 1.29 18.54
N LEU A 226 8.19 0.57 19.44
CA LEU A 226 8.04 0.72 20.88
C LEU A 226 9.39 0.54 21.58
N THR A 227 9.64 1.35 22.60
CA THR A 227 10.74 1.12 23.52
C THR A 227 10.31 0.19 24.65
N VAL A 228 11.00 -0.94 24.76
CA VAL A 228 10.77 -2.00 25.75
C VAL A 228 12.00 -2.20 26.65
N PRO A 229 11.87 -2.89 27.80
CA PRO A 229 13.03 -3.29 28.59
C PRO A 229 14.00 -4.18 27.79
N ALA A 230 15.31 -4.04 28.00
CA ALA A 230 16.32 -4.88 27.36
C ALA A 230 16.08 -6.37 27.62
N ALA A 231 15.60 -6.74 28.82
CA ALA A 231 15.28 -8.11 29.18
C ALA A 231 14.20 -8.77 28.29
N ILE A 232 13.34 -7.98 27.65
CA ILE A 232 12.34 -8.43 26.66
C ILE A 232 12.98 -8.47 25.26
N SER A 233 13.77 -7.45 24.94
CA SER A 233 14.39 -7.30 23.61
C SER A 233 15.50 -8.32 23.31
N ASP A 234 16.36 -8.61 24.29
CA ASP A 234 17.57 -9.41 24.10
C ASP A 234 17.28 -10.86 23.70
N PRO A 235 16.29 -11.57 24.30
CA PRO A 235 15.89 -12.90 23.84
C PRO A 235 15.41 -12.90 22.39
N ILE A 236 14.64 -11.90 21.98
CA ILE A 236 14.14 -11.77 20.60
C ILE A 236 15.32 -11.63 19.64
N ASP A 237 16.29 -10.76 19.95
CA ASP A 237 17.47 -10.55 19.11
C ASP A 237 18.35 -11.81 19.02
N ALA A 238 18.48 -12.57 20.11
CA ALA A 238 19.20 -13.85 20.10
C ALA A 238 18.52 -14.87 19.16
N VAL A 239 17.19 -14.95 19.18
CA VAL A 239 16.43 -15.86 18.32
C VAL A 239 16.50 -15.41 16.86
N VAL A 240 16.44 -14.12 16.55
CA VAL A 240 16.63 -13.59 15.19
C VAL A 240 18.04 -13.87 14.66
N ALA A 241 19.06 -13.62 15.47
CA ALA A 241 20.46 -13.86 15.09
C ALA A 241 20.73 -15.34 14.80
N ALA A 242 20.16 -16.24 15.61
CA ALA A 242 20.30 -17.68 15.43
C ALA A 242 19.66 -18.23 14.15
N ASN A 243 18.67 -17.52 13.59
CA ASN A 243 17.88 -17.99 12.44
C ASN A 243 18.18 -17.23 11.14
N GLY A 244 19.35 -16.58 11.05
CA GLY A 244 19.85 -16.01 9.79
C GLY A 244 19.37 -14.59 9.47
N GLY A 245 18.82 -13.87 10.45
CA GLY A 245 18.35 -12.49 10.28
C GLY A 245 17.01 -12.39 9.54
N GLY A 246 16.60 -11.17 9.21
CA GLY A 246 15.32 -10.89 8.52
C GLY A 246 14.35 -10.01 9.30
N ALA A 247 14.72 -9.61 10.51
CA ALA A 247 14.13 -8.48 11.23
C ALA A 247 15.26 -7.59 11.77
N PRO A 248 15.08 -6.27 11.80
CA PRO A 248 16.02 -5.38 12.49
C PRO A 248 16.15 -5.75 13.97
N THR A 249 17.37 -5.67 14.50
CA THR A 249 17.63 -5.79 15.94
C THR A 249 17.11 -4.57 16.69
N GLY A 250 16.94 -4.69 18.00
CA GLY A 250 16.64 -3.54 18.84
C GLY A 250 17.78 -2.51 18.85
N VAL A 251 17.44 -1.24 19.07
CA VAL A 251 18.39 -0.13 19.22
C VAL A 251 18.52 0.22 20.72
N PRO A 252 19.65 -0.07 21.37
CA PRO A 252 19.84 0.24 22.79
C PRO A 252 19.84 1.74 23.04
N LEU A 253 19.12 2.18 24.08
CA LEU A 253 19.04 3.61 24.46
C LEU A 253 20.01 3.99 25.59
N GLY A 254 20.69 3.00 26.19
CA GLY A 254 21.73 3.21 27.21
C GLY A 254 21.23 3.29 28.65
N ASP A 255 19.93 3.16 28.89
CA ASP A 255 19.27 3.22 30.20
C ASP A 255 18.61 1.89 30.61
N GLY A 256 19.01 0.79 29.97
CA GLY A 256 18.40 -0.54 30.14
C GLY A 256 17.14 -0.74 29.30
N ARG A 257 16.79 0.20 28.42
CA ARG A 257 15.70 0.08 27.44
C ARG A 257 16.25 -0.04 26.01
N VAL A 258 15.41 -0.59 25.15
CA VAL A 258 15.71 -0.84 23.73
C VAL A 258 14.51 -0.45 22.88
N PHE A 259 14.73 0.40 21.88
CA PHE A 259 13.72 0.71 20.88
C PHE A 259 13.65 -0.40 19.84
N ARG A 260 12.45 -0.96 19.62
CA ARG A 260 12.21 -1.99 18.60
C ARG A 260 11.24 -1.46 17.57
N ILE A 261 11.76 -1.20 16.37
CA ILE A 261 10.94 -0.84 15.19
C ILE A 261 9.95 -1.94 14.79
N THR A 262 10.20 -3.19 15.21
CA THR A 262 9.34 -4.34 14.92
C THR A 262 8.25 -4.58 15.96
N ALA A 263 8.30 -3.88 17.11
CA ALA A 263 7.30 -4.02 18.17
C ALA A 263 5.93 -3.52 17.69
N PRO A 264 4.89 -4.37 17.61
CA PRO A 264 3.56 -3.90 17.25
C PRO A 264 3.00 -3.01 18.37
N VAL A 265 2.42 -1.86 18.01
CA VAL A 265 1.84 -0.90 18.97
C VAL A 265 0.35 -0.68 18.76
N ALA A 266 -0.14 -0.86 17.54
CA ALA A 266 -1.57 -0.85 17.23
C ALA A 266 -1.86 -1.70 15.99
N ALA A 267 -3.02 -2.34 15.94
CA ALA A 267 -3.43 -3.14 14.79
C ALA A 267 -4.95 -3.17 14.59
N GLY A 268 -5.38 -3.39 13.35
CA GLY A 268 -6.80 -3.42 13.00
C GLY A 268 -7.10 -4.24 11.75
N THR A 269 -8.17 -5.03 11.80
CA THR A 269 -8.68 -5.76 10.63
C THR A 269 -9.33 -4.80 9.65
N ILE A 270 -9.02 -4.94 8.36
CA ILE A 270 -9.66 -4.18 7.29
C ILE A 270 -11.05 -4.76 7.03
N ARG A 271 -12.08 -3.90 7.00
CA ARG A 271 -13.48 -4.27 6.81
C ARG A 271 -14.05 -3.52 5.62
N LEU A 272 -14.82 -4.21 4.80
CA LEU A 272 -15.60 -3.59 3.72
C LEU A 272 -16.64 -2.63 4.33
N VAL A 273 -16.73 -1.41 3.79
CA VAL A 273 -17.83 -0.50 4.10
C VAL A 273 -18.97 -0.86 3.16
N GLU A 274 -19.98 -1.56 3.69
CA GLU A 274 -21.21 -1.83 2.95
C GLU A 274 -21.97 -0.52 2.72
N ASP A 275 -22.26 -0.19 1.45
CA ASP A 275 -23.23 0.84 1.11
C ASP A 275 -24.64 0.32 1.46
N ASN A 276 -24.99 0.45 2.74
CA ASN A 276 -26.26 -0.02 3.26
C ASN A 276 -27.45 0.87 2.86
N ASN A 277 -27.23 1.96 2.13
CA ASN A 277 -28.29 2.95 1.85
C ASN A 277 -28.54 3.23 0.36
N GLY A 278 -27.71 2.75 -0.58
CA GLY A 278 -27.85 3.12 -1.99
C GLY A 278 -27.71 4.62 -2.24
N GLU A 279 -27.25 5.37 -1.24
CA GLU A 279 -26.77 6.73 -1.38
C GLU A 279 -25.35 6.59 -1.85
N SER A 280 -25.19 6.56 -3.18
CA SER A 280 -23.91 6.56 -3.87
C SER A 280 -22.91 7.43 -3.11
N VAL A 281 -21.86 6.80 -2.58
CA VAL A 281 -20.67 7.51 -2.12
C VAL A 281 -20.32 8.51 -3.21
N PRO A 282 -20.21 9.82 -2.91
CA PRO A 282 -19.90 10.81 -3.93
C PRO A 282 -18.63 10.36 -4.65
N GLU A 283 -18.76 10.04 -5.94
CA GLU A 283 -17.61 9.62 -6.74
C GLU A 283 -16.51 10.68 -6.58
N PRO A 284 -15.25 10.28 -6.32
CA PRO A 284 -14.15 11.23 -6.33
C PRO A 284 -14.15 11.89 -7.71
N VAL A 285 -14.44 13.18 -7.72
CA VAL A 285 -14.75 13.97 -8.92
C VAL A 285 -13.75 13.65 -10.02
N SER A 286 -14.16 12.84 -11.00
CA SER A 286 -13.28 12.45 -12.10
C SER A 286 -12.96 13.72 -12.90
N MET A 287 -11.77 14.27 -12.69
CA MET A 287 -11.24 15.46 -13.38
C MET A 287 -11.01 15.26 -14.89
N SER A 288 -11.50 14.17 -15.47
CA SER A 288 -11.22 13.70 -16.83
C SER A 288 -12.02 14.40 -17.94
N LEU A 289 -12.86 15.40 -17.65
CA LEU A 289 -13.72 16.04 -18.67
C LEU A 289 -13.41 17.51 -19.02
N LEU A 290 -12.37 18.13 -18.45
CA LEU A 290 -12.02 19.53 -18.77
C LEU A 290 -11.12 19.71 -20.02
N SER A 291 -10.60 18.64 -20.62
CA SER A 291 -9.67 18.70 -21.75
C SER A 291 -10.32 18.60 -23.14
N ALA A 292 -11.57 18.12 -23.26
CA ALA A 292 -12.23 17.99 -24.58
C ALA A 292 -12.88 19.31 -25.08
N SER A 293 -13.29 20.20 -24.17
CA SER A 293 -14.01 21.43 -24.51
C SER A 293 -13.11 22.54 -25.08
N VAL A 294 -11.82 22.51 -24.79
CA VAL A 294 -10.86 23.54 -25.23
C VAL A 294 -10.41 23.33 -26.68
N LEU A 295 -10.42 22.09 -27.17
CA LEU A 295 -9.94 21.79 -28.54
C LEU A 295 -10.98 22.11 -29.63
N ALA A 296 -12.28 22.03 -29.32
CA ALA A 296 -13.34 22.44 -30.25
C ALA A 296 -13.44 23.97 -30.42
N ALA A 297 -13.06 24.75 -29.40
CA ALA A 297 -13.02 26.21 -29.49
C ALA A 297 -11.81 26.73 -30.29
N ALA A 298 -10.68 26.02 -30.29
CA ALA A 298 -9.48 26.41 -31.03
C ALA A 298 -9.59 26.16 -32.55
N LEU A 299 -10.34 25.14 -32.98
CA LEU A 299 -10.52 24.82 -34.40
C LEU A 299 -11.62 25.66 -35.09
N GLY A 300 -12.47 26.36 -34.34
CA GLY A 300 -13.50 27.25 -34.88
C GLY A 300 -13.02 28.66 -35.26
N ILE A 301 -11.85 29.10 -34.76
CA ILE A 301 -11.41 30.50 -34.86
C ILE A 301 -10.48 30.77 -36.06
N THR A 302 -9.89 29.75 -36.70
CA THR A 302 -8.92 29.97 -37.80
C THR A 302 -9.52 30.12 -39.21
N ARG A 303 -10.85 30.13 -39.38
CA ARG A 303 -11.48 30.16 -40.73
C ARG A 303 -12.13 31.47 -41.19
N ARG A 304 -11.86 32.61 -40.54
CA ARG A 304 -12.29 33.92 -41.05
C ARG A 304 -11.14 34.93 -41.05
N ARG A 305 -10.33 34.94 -42.11
CA ARG A 305 -9.57 36.12 -42.57
C ARG A 305 -8.83 35.84 -43.89
N GLN A 306 -9.58 35.68 -45.00
CA GLN A 306 -9.06 35.94 -46.35
C GLN A 306 -10.23 36.31 -47.27
N THR A 307 -10.58 37.60 -47.30
CA THR A 307 -11.16 38.31 -48.46
C THR A 307 -11.21 39.82 -48.13
N ALA A 308 -10.16 40.55 -48.49
CA ALA A 308 -10.14 41.94 -48.91
C ALA A 308 -8.73 42.23 -49.43
#